data_AF-A0A9D8WCS4-F1
#
_entry.id   AF-A0A9D8WCS4-F1
#
_cell.length_a   1.000
_cell.length_b   1.000
_cell.length_c   1.000
_cell.angle_alpha   90.00
_cell.angle_beta   90.00
_cell.angle_gamma   90.00
#
_symmetry.space_group_name_H-M   'P 1'
#
loop_
_entity.id
_entity.type
_entity.pdbx_description
1 polymer ?
#
loop_
_entity_poly.entity_id
_entity_poly.type
_entity_poly.pdbx_seq_one_letter_code
_entity_poly.pdbx_strand_id
1 'polypeptide(L)'
;MSMSDAVHLKPDHGMNGSVQHYWHFMFGYFLPAVDYIAARARREGTYLIESCGPVMDKVLSEGLSALGADFRILDKNEIATAFVGCRRADLEHWDRYTLDPQYSDDLRSRIDRVVPMLMEAVPNRCSCDATARCRNRILLLDRSPMPDFYRPGGGTDSPSYGNARRAIRNLADTRRNMRALGFPVIVYEPGAHTLGCQIEVFANACGVVGIRGAEFANLLWAPADIPVYMLTPVGPRQPTATYQACLSRCLQQDFVEGFCQAEAQVLDLDELESHFKCLKSPWRRVLWNFYRFLRVGRV
;
A
#
# COMPACT_ATOMS: atom_id res chain seq x y z
N MET A 1 26.15 -17.50 14.94
CA MET A 1 25.40 -18.20 13.87
C MET A 1 26.30 -18.21 12.64
N SER A 2 26.45 -19.35 11.97
CA SER A 2 27.25 -19.38 10.73
C SER A 2 26.51 -18.60 9.64
N MET A 3 27.18 -17.65 8.98
CA MET A 3 26.58 -16.88 7.87
C MET A 3 26.22 -17.76 6.66
N SER A 4 26.72 -19.01 6.61
CA SER A 4 26.41 -19.98 5.55
C SER A 4 24.91 -20.31 5.43
N ASP A 5 24.17 -20.16 6.53
CA ASP A 5 22.75 -20.56 6.58
C ASP A 5 21.82 -19.37 6.31
N ALA A 6 22.36 -18.15 6.31
CA ALA A 6 21.60 -16.93 6.06
C ALA A 6 21.24 -16.78 4.57
N VAL A 7 20.07 -16.17 4.31
CA VAL A 7 19.59 -15.89 2.97
C VAL A 7 19.40 -14.39 2.79
N HIS A 8 20.19 -13.77 1.92
CA HIS A 8 19.96 -12.41 1.47
C HIS A 8 18.79 -12.37 0.49
N LEU A 9 17.71 -11.70 0.91
CA LEU A 9 16.56 -11.40 0.05
C LEU A 9 16.86 -10.10 -0.69
N LYS A 10 17.33 -10.24 -1.92
CA LYS A 10 17.78 -9.10 -2.71
C LYS A 10 16.65 -8.53 -3.57
N PRO A 11 16.30 -7.25 -3.40
CA PRO A 11 15.44 -6.56 -4.35
C PRO A 11 16.22 -6.21 -5.64
N ASP A 12 15.56 -6.24 -6.79
CA ASP A 12 16.09 -5.65 -8.01
C ASP A 12 16.00 -4.12 -7.94
N HIS A 13 17.14 -3.46 -8.13
CA HIS A 13 17.25 -2.00 -8.11
C HIS A 13 17.13 -1.40 -9.53
N GLY A 14 17.01 -2.22 -10.58
CA GLY A 14 17.28 -1.81 -11.95
C GLY A 14 16.10 -1.31 -12.80
N MET A 15 14.85 -1.68 -12.50
CA MET A 15 13.81 -1.61 -13.55
C MET A 15 12.77 -0.50 -13.42
N ASN A 16 12.19 -0.22 -12.24
CA ASN A 16 10.94 0.57 -12.18
C ASN A 16 10.89 1.67 -11.11
N GLY A 17 11.87 1.74 -10.21
CA GLY A 17 11.90 2.73 -9.14
C GLY A 17 12.70 2.24 -7.92
N SER A 18 12.88 3.11 -6.94
CA SER A 18 13.62 2.76 -5.72
C SER A 18 12.73 2.02 -4.73
N VAL A 19 13.23 0.94 -4.13
CA VAL A 19 12.59 0.26 -2.99
C VAL A 19 12.44 1.14 -1.74
N GLN A 20 13.01 2.34 -1.74
CA GLN A 20 12.77 3.36 -0.71
C GLN A 20 11.52 4.22 -1.02
N HIS A 21 10.81 3.95 -2.11
CA HIS A 21 9.48 4.52 -2.41
C HIS A 21 8.40 3.46 -2.19
N TYR A 22 7.35 3.81 -1.44
CA TYR A 22 6.42 2.84 -0.85
C TYR A 22 5.75 1.88 -1.85
N TRP A 23 5.50 2.30 -3.10
CA TRP A 23 4.92 1.43 -4.13
C TRP A 23 5.89 0.31 -4.54
N HIS A 24 7.12 0.69 -4.92
CA HIS A 24 8.17 -0.25 -5.31
C HIS A 24 8.66 -1.06 -4.12
N PHE A 25 8.64 -0.50 -2.91
CA PHE A 25 8.82 -1.27 -1.70
C PHE A 25 7.76 -2.38 -1.57
N MET A 26 6.47 -2.04 -1.66
CA MET A 26 5.38 -2.99 -1.46
C MET A 26 5.42 -4.12 -2.50
N PHE A 27 5.46 -3.77 -3.78
CA PHE A 27 5.34 -4.73 -4.88
C PHE A 27 6.69 -5.25 -5.41
N GLY A 28 7.79 -4.53 -5.20
CA GLY A 28 9.14 -4.92 -5.63
C GLY A 28 9.99 -5.53 -4.51
N TYR A 29 9.56 -5.45 -3.24
CA TYR A 29 10.34 -6.01 -2.14
C TYR A 29 9.53 -6.76 -1.08
N PHE A 30 8.60 -6.09 -0.39
CA PHE A 30 7.90 -6.64 0.78
C PHE A 30 7.01 -7.85 0.43
N LEU A 31 6.05 -7.71 -0.50
CA LEU A 31 5.18 -8.83 -0.87
C LEU A 31 5.95 -9.98 -1.52
N PRO A 32 6.91 -9.74 -2.44
CA PRO A 32 7.78 -10.80 -2.95
C PRO A 32 8.59 -11.52 -1.86
N ALA A 33 9.08 -10.79 -0.86
CA ALA A 33 9.78 -11.40 0.28
C ALA A 33 8.85 -12.29 1.10
N VAL A 34 7.63 -11.81 1.40
CA VAL A 34 6.61 -12.60 2.08
C VAL A 34 6.27 -13.86 1.29
N ASP A 35 6.07 -13.74 -0.03
CA ASP A 35 5.79 -14.86 -0.91
C ASP A 35 6.91 -15.92 -0.89
N TYR A 36 8.17 -15.45 -0.98
CA TYR A 36 9.35 -16.29 -0.95
C TYR A 36 9.50 -17.06 0.37
N ILE A 37 9.24 -16.40 1.49
CA ILE A 37 9.31 -16.98 2.83
C ILE A 37 8.15 -17.96 3.04
N ALA A 38 6.92 -17.58 2.68
CA ALA A 38 5.72 -18.40 2.83
C ALA A 38 5.79 -19.70 2.01
N ALA A 39 6.40 -19.67 0.84
CA ALA A 39 6.56 -20.85 -0.01
C ALA A 39 7.53 -21.91 0.59
N ARG A 40 8.29 -21.56 1.62
CA ARG A 40 9.26 -22.47 2.24
C ARG A 40 8.70 -23.07 3.53
N ALA A 41 8.44 -24.38 3.48
CA ALA A 41 7.96 -25.18 4.61
C ALA A 41 8.94 -25.25 5.80
N ARG A 42 10.15 -24.70 5.67
CA ARG A 42 11.16 -24.61 6.72
C ARG A 42 11.66 -23.18 6.81
N ARG A 43 11.78 -22.66 8.04
CA ARG A 43 12.49 -21.42 8.36
C ARG A 43 13.98 -21.66 8.05
N GLU A 44 14.36 -21.42 6.80
CA GLU A 44 15.70 -21.65 6.28
C GLU A 44 16.66 -20.56 6.79
N GLY A 45 17.02 -20.64 8.07
CA GLY A 45 17.96 -19.72 8.69
C GLY A 45 17.42 -18.28 8.78
N THR A 46 18.35 -17.34 8.96
CA THR A 46 18.05 -15.91 9.09
C THR A 46 17.98 -15.25 7.71
N TYR A 47 16.89 -14.53 7.45
CA TYR A 47 16.74 -13.70 6.26
C TYR A 47 17.43 -12.35 6.45
N LEU A 48 18.35 -11.99 5.56
CA LEU A 48 19.01 -10.70 5.55
C LEU A 48 18.30 -9.78 4.55
N ILE A 49 17.90 -8.61 5.02
CA ILE A 49 17.03 -7.67 4.31
C ILE A 49 17.70 -6.31 4.29
N GLU A 50 17.69 -5.64 3.14
CA GLU A 50 18.24 -4.30 2.99
C GLU A 50 17.29 -3.27 3.60
N SER A 51 17.81 -2.36 4.43
CA SER A 51 17.02 -1.26 4.98
C SER A 51 16.48 -0.36 3.85
N CYS A 52 15.18 -0.08 3.93
CA CYS A 52 14.47 0.84 3.03
C CYS A 52 14.09 2.14 3.76
N GLY A 53 14.69 2.37 4.93
CA GLY A 53 14.44 3.50 5.80
C GLY A 53 13.31 3.27 6.81
N PRO A 54 13.14 4.20 7.76
CA PRO A 54 12.40 3.96 8.99
C PRO A 54 10.91 3.62 8.80
N VAL A 55 10.30 4.12 7.72
CA VAL A 55 8.87 3.86 7.45
C VAL A 55 8.68 2.44 6.91
N MET A 56 9.50 2.03 5.96
CA MET A 56 9.42 0.72 5.31
C MET A 56 9.96 -0.39 6.21
N ASP A 57 11.02 -0.12 6.98
CA ASP A 57 11.62 -1.06 7.91
C ASP A 57 10.63 -1.48 9.01
N LYS A 58 9.73 -0.57 9.40
CA LYS A 58 8.62 -0.89 10.30
C LYS A 58 7.63 -1.87 9.66
N VAL A 59 7.29 -1.68 8.39
CA VAL A 59 6.39 -2.57 7.64
C VAL A 59 7.01 -3.97 7.49
N LEU A 60 8.30 -4.04 7.12
CA LEU A 60 9.07 -5.29 7.09
C LEU A 60 9.04 -5.97 8.45
N SER A 61 9.36 -5.22 9.51
CA SER A 61 9.47 -5.78 10.86
C SER A 61 8.15 -6.34 11.34
N GLU A 62 7.04 -5.61 11.17
CA GLU A 62 5.71 -6.07 11.58
C GLU A 62 5.25 -7.28 10.76
N GLY A 63 5.36 -7.22 9.43
CA GLY A 63 4.90 -8.29 8.55
C GLY A 63 5.69 -9.59 8.73
N LEU A 64 7.02 -9.51 8.74
CA LEU A 64 7.85 -10.71 8.82
C LEU A 64 7.87 -11.33 10.22
N SER A 65 7.83 -10.50 11.27
CA SER A 65 7.69 -11.02 12.65
C SER A 65 6.36 -11.74 12.86
N ALA A 66 5.27 -11.22 12.26
CA ALA A 66 3.95 -11.86 12.32
C ALA A 66 3.94 -13.25 11.68
N LEU A 67 4.74 -13.46 10.63
CA LEU A 67 4.93 -14.76 9.98
C LEU A 67 5.93 -15.66 10.74
N GLY A 68 6.50 -15.18 11.85
CA GLY A 68 7.51 -15.88 12.63
C GLY A 68 8.81 -16.11 11.86
N ALA A 69 9.12 -15.27 10.87
CA ALA A 69 10.38 -15.31 10.16
C ALA A 69 11.51 -14.85 11.08
N ASP A 70 12.67 -15.51 11.01
CA ASP A 70 13.91 -14.99 11.60
C ASP A 70 14.59 -14.09 10.56
N PHE A 71 14.72 -12.79 10.86
CA PHE A 71 15.27 -11.84 9.90
C PHE A 71 16.10 -10.75 10.58
N ARG A 72 16.96 -10.12 9.78
CA ARG A 72 17.72 -8.93 10.15
C ARG A 72 17.63 -7.91 9.03
N ILE A 73 17.23 -6.69 9.38
CA ILE A 73 17.31 -5.54 8.50
C ILE A 73 18.72 -4.96 8.66
N LEU A 74 19.42 -4.81 7.55
CA LEU A 74 20.81 -4.37 7.48
C LEU A 74 20.88 -3.00 6.84
N ASP A 75 21.68 -2.11 7.42
CA ASP A 75 21.99 -0.84 6.78
C ASP A 75 22.98 -1.01 5.61
N LYS A 76 23.23 0.08 4.87
CA LYS A 76 24.15 0.08 3.72
C LYS A 76 25.58 -0.33 4.07
N ASN A 77 26.05 0.00 5.27
CA ASN A 77 27.40 -0.31 5.72
C ASN A 77 27.52 -1.79 6.09
N GLU A 78 26.47 -2.36 6.71
CA GLU A 78 26.39 -3.78 7.03
C GLU A 78 26.32 -4.64 5.77
N ILE A 79 25.52 -4.23 4.77
CA ILE A 79 25.34 -4.94 3.48
C ILE A 79 26.68 -5.30 2.81
N ALA A 80 27.63 -4.35 2.77
CA ALA A 80 28.90 -4.53 2.08
C ALA A 80 29.75 -5.70 2.61
N THR A 81 29.52 -6.09 3.88
CA THR A 81 30.30 -7.13 4.55
C THR A 81 29.47 -8.35 4.93
N ALA A 82 28.16 -8.18 5.19
CA ALA A 82 27.28 -9.22 5.68
C ALA A 82 26.96 -10.31 4.63
N PHE A 83 27.09 -10.00 3.35
CA PHE A 83 26.72 -10.93 2.27
C PHE A 83 27.82 -11.89 1.82
N VAL A 84 29.03 -11.77 2.39
CA VAL A 84 30.12 -12.70 2.08
C VAL A 84 29.78 -14.08 2.63
N GLY A 85 29.41 -15.01 1.73
CA GLY A 85 29.09 -16.39 2.06
C GLY A 85 27.62 -16.68 2.38
N CYS A 86 26.72 -15.69 2.32
CA CYS A 86 25.29 -15.95 2.44
C CYS A 86 24.70 -16.47 1.11
N ARG A 87 23.63 -17.26 1.19
CA ARG A 87 22.84 -17.60 -0.01
C ARG A 87 22.10 -16.36 -0.47
N ARG A 88 21.97 -16.18 -1.78
CA ARG A 88 21.22 -15.06 -2.36
C ARG A 88 19.94 -15.55 -3.02
N ALA A 89 18.85 -14.81 -2.78
CA ALA A 89 17.58 -14.99 -3.45
C ALA A 89 17.20 -13.68 -4.10
N ASP A 90 17.19 -13.66 -5.43
CA ASP A 90 16.67 -12.53 -6.18
C ASP A 90 15.14 -12.59 -6.13
N LEU A 91 14.53 -11.52 -5.61
CA LEU A 91 13.10 -11.41 -5.51
C LEU A 91 12.47 -10.96 -6.82
N GLU A 92 11.28 -11.45 -7.07
CA GLU A 92 10.54 -11.12 -8.28
C GLU A 92 9.78 -9.80 -8.13
N HIS A 93 9.86 -8.95 -9.15
CA HIS A 93 9.29 -7.60 -9.13
C HIS A 93 7.82 -7.62 -9.53
N TRP A 94 6.90 -7.56 -8.57
CA TRP A 94 5.47 -7.52 -8.89
C TRP A 94 5.03 -6.15 -9.39
N ASP A 95 5.86 -5.11 -9.21
CA ASP A 95 5.55 -3.78 -9.73
C ASP A 95 5.48 -3.76 -11.27
N ARG A 96 6.23 -4.63 -11.96
CA ARG A 96 6.10 -4.85 -13.41
C ARG A 96 4.73 -5.37 -13.80
N TYR A 97 4.09 -6.16 -12.93
CA TYR A 97 2.75 -6.68 -13.18
C TYR A 97 1.68 -5.61 -12.99
N THR A 98 1.97 -4.62 -12.17
CA THR A 98 1.13 -3.42 -12.05
C THR A 98 1.28 -2.47 -13.24
N LEU A 99 2.28 -2.63 -14.11
CA LEU A 99 2.42 -1.82 -15.33
C LEU A 99 1.72 -2.41 -16.54
N ASP A 100 1.69 -3.73 -16.62
CA ASP A 100 1.31 -4.43 -17.83
C ASP A 100 0.13 -5.37 -17.57
N PRO A 101 -1.06 -5.04 -18.12
CA PRO A 101 -2.27 -5.84 -17.95
C PRO A 101 -2.13 -7.32 -18.32
N GLN A 102 -1.14 -7.69 -19.14
CA GLN A 102 -0.93 -9.10 -19.51
C GLN A 102 -0.56 -9.99 -18.31
N TYR A 103 0.00 -9.41 -17.24
CA TYR A 103 0.35 -10.14 -16.02
C TYR A 103 -0.70 -10.00 -14.91
N SER A 104 -1.91 -9.53 -15.23
CA SER A 104 -2.95 -9.30 -14.23
C SER A 104 -3.37 -10.59 -13.50
N ASP A 105 -3.47 -11.72 -14.21
CA ASP A 105 -3.79 -13.01 -13.61
C ASP A 105 -2.65 -13.53 -12.70
N ASP A 106 -1.39 -13.36 -13.11
CA ASP A 106 -0.22 -13.73 -12.31
C ASP A 106 -0.13 -12.88 -11.04
N LEU A 107 -0.32 -11.57 -11.15
CA LEU A 107 -0.40 -10.67 -10.02
C LEU A 107 -1.53 -11.08 -9.08
N ARG A 108 -2.70 -11.41 -9.64
CA ARG A 108 -3.87 -11.82 -8.87
C ARG A 108 -3.59 -13.08 -8.05
N SER A 109 -3.06 -14.11 -8.69
CA SER A 109 -2.69 -15.38 -8.06
C SER A 109 -1.74 -15.19 -6.88
N ARG A 110 -0.77 -14.28 -7.03
CA ARG A 110 0.21 -13.95 -5.98
C ARG A 110 -0.40 -13.16 -4.82
N ILE A 111 -1.24 -12.18 -5.14
CA ILE A 111 -2.01 -11.41 -4.16
C ILE A 111 -2.92 -12.34 -3.36
N ASP A 112 -3.69 -13.21 -4.03
CA ASP A 112 -4.61 -14.16 -3.38
C ASP A 112 -3.89 -15.16 -2.47
N ARG A 113 -2.60 -15.43 -2.73
CA ARG A 113 -1.76 -16.27 -1.86
C ARG A 113 -1.23 -15.52 -0.63
N VAL A 114 -0.72 -14.31 -0.81
CA VAL A 114 0.03 -13.58 0.24
C VAL A 114 -0.85 -12.70 1.11
N VAL A 115 -1.83 -12.01 0.52
CA VAL A 115 -2.62 -11.01 1.23
C VAL A 115 -3.45 -11.63 2.35
N PRO A 116 -4.21 -12.72 2.15
CA PRO A 116 -4.98 -13.33 3.23
C PRO A 116 -4.10 -13.75 4.42
N MET A 117 -2.91 -14.30 4.13
CA MET A 117 -1.94 -14.69 5.16
C MET A 117 -1.49 -13.49 6.00
N LEU A 118 -1.17 -12.36 5.38
CA LEU A 118 -0.80 -11.15 6.11
C LEU A 118 -1.98 -10.56 6.89
N MET A 119 -3.18 -10.57 6.32
CA MET A 119 -4.39 -10.08 6.99
C MET A 119 -4.73 -10.89 8.24
N GLU A 120 -4.46 -12.20 8.22
CA GLU A 120 -4.63 -13.09 9.37
C GLU A 120 -3.49 -12.95 10.39
N ALA A 121 -2.24 -12.93 9.91
CA ALA A 121 -1.07 -12.99 10.78
C ALA A 121 -0.72 -11.66 11.45
N VAL A 122 -0.98 -10.52 10.81
CA VAL A 122 -0.51 -9.20 11.28
C VAL A 122 -1.58 -8.55 12.17
N PRO A 123 -1.44 -8.59 13.51
CA PRO A 123 -2.42 -7.97 14.39
C PRO A 123 -2.38 -6.45 14.29
N ASN A 124 -3.54 -5.80 14.41
CA ASN A 124 -3.57 -4.37 14.63
C ASN A 124 -3.13 -4.03 16.06
N ARG A 125 -1.90 -3.52 16.20
CA ARG A 125 -1.33 -3.04 17.47
C ARG A 125 -1.39 -1.52 17.63
N CYS A 126 -2.10 -0.80 16.76
CA CYS A 126 -2.19 0.67 16.85
C CYS A 126 -3.15 1.09 17.96
N SER A 127 -2.70 1.98 18.84
CA SER A 127 -3.53 2.61 19.88
C SER A 127 -4.41 3.76 19.35
N CYS A 128 -4.33 4.05 18.04
CA CYS A 128 -4.75 5.29 17.42
C CYS A 128 -6.24 5.42 17.09
N ASP A 129 -7.12 4.54 17.60
CA ASP A 129 -8.57 4.43 17.30
C ASP A 129 -9.00 4.37 15.82
N ALA A 130 -8.04 4.46 14.89
CA ALA A 130 -8.27 4.71 13.49
C ALA A 130 -9.17 3.65 12.84
N THR A 131 -8.99 2.38 13.22
CA THR A 131 -9.89 1.29 12.82
C THR A 131 -11.36 1.62 13.09
N ALA A 132 -11.69 1.95 14.34
CA ALA A 132 -13.08 2.18 14.74
C ALA A 132 -13.63 3.42 14.03
N ARG A 133 -12.80 4.46 13.92
CA ARG A 133 -13.14 5.74 13.31
C ARG A 133 -13.34 5.66 11.80
N CYS A 134 -12.52 4.86 11.10
CA CYS A 134 -12.50 4.72 9.65
C CYS A 134 -13.37 3.57 9.12
N ARG A 135 -13.89 2.70 10.00
CA ARG A 135 -14.75 1.57 9.61
C ARG A 135 -15.96 2.04 8.79
N ASN A 136 -16.16 1.39 7.64
CA ASN A 136 -17.23 1.69 6.68
C ASN A 136 -17.27 3.16 6.24
N ARG A 137 -16.10 3.79 6.15
CA ARG A 137 -15.95 5.16 5.64
C ARG A 137 -15.29 5.17 4.26
N ILE A 138 -15.55 6.24 3.51
CA ILE A 138 -14.74 6.63 2.37
C ILE A 138 -13.46 7.26 2.93
N LEU A 139 -12.31 6.69 2.60
CA LEU A 139 -11.02 7.20 3.02
C LEU A 139 -10.56 8.29 2.05
N LEU A 140 -10.41 9.53 2.53
CA LEU A 140 -9.64 10.56 1.83
C LEU A 140 -8.18 10.44 2.28
N LEU A 141 -7.33 9.95 1.39
CA LEU A 141 -5.94 9.70 1.67
C LEU A 141 -5.17 11.02 1.75
N ASP A 142 -4.61 11.29 2.92
CA ASP A 142 -3.60 12.31 3.12
C ASP A 142 -2.21 11.69 3.01
N ARG A 143 -1.21 12.52 2.70
CA ARG A 143 0.17 12.09 2.52
C ARG A 143 1.02 12.57 3.68
N SER A 144 1.79 11.64 4.22
CA SER A 144 2.70 11.93 5.32
C SER A 144 3.74 12.98 4.96
N PRO A 145 4.22 13.76 5.94
CA PRO A 145 5.40 14.59 5.75
C PRO A 145 6.62 13.72 5.41
N MET A 146 7.59 14.29 4.70
CA MET A 146 8.83 13.61 4.33
C MET A 146 9.77 13.47 5.55
N PRO A 147 10.05 12.23 6.02
CA PRO A 147 11.05 11.98 7.06
C PRO A 147 12.46 12.35 6.59
N ASP A 148 13.35 12.65 7.55
CA ASP A 148 14.73 13.09 7.24
C ASP A 148 15.51 12.10 6.38
N PHE A 149 15.30 10.79 6.59
CA PHE A 149 15.93 9.74 5.79
C PHE A 149 15.70 9.92 4.28
N TYR A 150 14.52 10.41 3.88
CA TYR A 150 14.12 10.53 2.48
C TYR A 150 14.39 11.91 1.86
N ARG A 151 15.02 12.83 2.61
CA ARG A 151 15.37 14.17 2.15
C ARG A 151 16.65 14.17 1.30
N PRO A 152 16.89 15.21 0.48
CA PRO A 152 18.19 15.40 -0.17
C PRO A 152 19.33 15.42 0.85
N GLY A 153 20.35 14.59 0.65
CA GLY A 153 21.45 14.39 1.61
C GLY A 153 21.13 13.43 2.77
N GLY A 154 19.94 12.84 2.80
CA GLY A 154 19.57 11.77 3.72
C GLY A 154 20.14 10.40 3.31
N GLY A 155 19.63 9.34 3.93
CA GLY A 155 20.07 7.96 3.68
C GLY A 155 19.51 7.33 2.39
N THR A 156 18.55 7.99 1.75
CA THR A 156 17.92 7.53 0.51
C THR A 156 18.78 7.76 -0.74
N ASP A 157 18.74 6.82 -1.68
CA ASP A 157 19.36 6.94 -3.01
C ASP A 157 18.50 7.78 -3.97
N SER A 158 17.23 8.02 -3.63
CA SER A 158 16.28 8.73 -4.50
C SER A 158 15.41 9.68 -3.67
N PRO A 159 15.94 10.88 -3.34
CA PRO A 159 15.25 11.85 -2.49
C PRO A 159 13.88 12.25 -3.01
N SER A 160 12.83 11.70 -2.40
CA SER A 160 11.44 12.05 -2.67
C SER A 160 10.52 11.29 -1.72
N TYR A 161 9.63 11.99 -1.02
CA TYR A 161 8.57 11.33 -0.24
C TYR A 161 7.40 12.27 0.03
N GLY A 162 6.22 11.70 0.28
CA GLY A 162 5.16 12.40 0.99
C GLY A 162 4.59 13.65 0.32
N ASN A 163 3.98 14.51 1.13
CA ASN A 163 3.23 15.69 0.71
C ASN A 163 4.04 16.75 -0.05
N ALA A 164 5.37 16.73 0.05
CA ALA A 164 6.25 17.66 -0.68
C ALA A 164 6.16 17.47 -2.21
N ARG A 165 5.78 16.28 -2.68
CA ARG A 165 5.67 15.97 -4.11
C ARG A 165 4.28 16.26 -4.68
N ARG A 166 3.25 15.78 -3.98
CA ARG A 166 1.82 15.83 -4.36
C ARG A 166 1.02 15.84 -3.07
N ALA A 167 -0.03 16.65 -2.96
CA ALA A 167 -0.96 16.67 -1.84
C ALA A 167 -2.30 17.26 -2.30
N ILE A 168 -3.41 16.74 -1.78
CA ILE A 168 -4.73 17.31 -2.05
C ILE A 168 -4.88 18.60 -1.24
N ARG A 169 -4.99 19.75 -1.91
CA ARG A 169 -4.96 21.06 -1.24
C ARG A 169 -6.27 21.42 -0.55
N ASN A 170 -7.39 20.87 -1.02
CA ASN A 170 -8.73 21.14 -0.49
C ASN A 170 -9.30 19.99 0.35
N LEU A 171 -8.46 19.19 1.01
CA LEU A 171 -8.87 17.97 1.71
C LEU A 171 -9.90 18.24 2.83
N ALA A 172 -9.68 19.30 3.61
CA ALA A 172 -10.58 19.70 4.70
C ALA A 172 -11.97 20.15 4.19
N ASP A 173 -11.98 20.95 3.11
CA ASP A 173 -13.21 21.43 2.47
C ASP A 173 -13.97 20.28 1.80
N THR A 174 -13.25 19.40 1.09
CA THR A 174 -13.84 18.20 0.47
C THR A 174 -14.51 17.33 1.52
N ARG A 175 -13.83 17.05 2.65
CA ARG A 175 -14.40 16.30 3.77
C ARG A 175 -15.67 16.97 4.29
N ARG A 176 -15.66 18.29 4.52
CA ARG A 176 -16.82 19.04 5.03
C ARG A 176 -18.00 18.93 4.07
N ASN A 177 -17.76 19.17 2.78
CA ASN A 177 -18.81 19.20 1.76
C ASN A 177 -19.40 17.80 1.50
N MET A 178 -18.56 16.77 1.36
CA MET A 178 -19.04 15.39 1.20
C MET A 178 -19.85 14.92 2.42
N ARG A 179 -19.46 15.31 3.65
CA ARG A 179 -20.28 15.02 4.85
C ARG A 179 -21.62 15.74 4.83
N ALA A 180 -21.67 16.99 4.37
CA ALA A 180 -22.92 17.74 4.21
C ALA A 180 -23.86 17.05 3.21
N LEU A 181 -23.31 16.36 2.21
CA LEU A 181 -24.05 15.55 1.23
C LEU A 181 -24.42 14.13 1.74
N GLY A 182 -24.13 13.82 3.01
CA GLY A 182 -24.47 12.54 3.65
C GLY A 182 -23.50 11.39 3.36
N PHE A 183 -22.32 11.65 2.78
CA PHE A 183 -21.29 10.64 2.58
C PHE A 183 -20.52 10.34 3.88
N PRO A 184 -20.24 9.06 4.17
CA PRO A 184 -19.50 8.67 5.36
C PRO A 184 -17.98 8.83 5.12
N VAL A 185 -17.49 10.06 5.01
CA VAL A 185 -16.09 10.32 4.62
C VAL A 185 -15.18 10.66 5.81
N ILE A 186 -13.92 10.24 5.75
CA ILE A 186 -12.90 10.56 6.75
C ILE A 186 -11.52 10.74 6.11
N VAL A 187 -10.67 11.59 6.71
CA VAL A 187 -9.26 11.72 6.30
C VAL A 187 -8.43 10.66 6.99
N TYR A 188 -7.55 10.01 6.24
CA TYR A 188 -6.65 8.97 6.74
C TYR A 188 -5.25 9.14 6.14
N GLU A 189 -4.21 9.08 6.98
CA GLU A 189 -2.81 9.23 6.59
C GLU A 189 -2.06 7.91 6.81
N PRO A 190 -1.98 7.00 5.81
CA PRO A 190 -1.49 5.64 6.05
C PRO A 190 -0.08 5.58 6.66
N GLY A 191 0.82 6.49 6.27
CA GLY A 191 2.21 6.50 6.74
C GLY A 191 2.39 6.80 8.23
N ALA A 192 1.36 7.30 8.91
CA ALA A 192 1.35 7.51 10.36
C ALA A 192 0.99 6.24 11.16
N HIS A 193 0.59 5.16 10.49
CA HIS A 193 0.00 3.97 11.13
C HIS A 193 0.85 2.71 10.94
N THR A 194 0.69 1.76 11.87
CA THR A 194 1.27 0.40 11.77
C THR A 194 0.69 -0.35 10.56
N LEU A 195 1.38 -1.38 10.07
CA LEU A 195 0.88 -2.23 8.98
C LEU A 195 -0.46 -2.85 9.35
N GLY A 196 -0.59 -3.42 10.56
CA GLY A 196 -1.85 -4.01 11.02
C GLY A 196 -3.02 -3.01 11.06
N CYS A 197 -2.76 -1.74 11.39
CA CYS A 197 -3.77 -0.69 11.32
C CYS A 197 -4.13 -0.32 9.88
N GLN A 198 -3.14 -0.23 8.99
CA GLN A 198 -3.38 0.01 7.57
C GLN A 198 -4.23 -1.11 6.97
N ILE A 199 -3.89 -2.38 7.24
CA ILE A 199 -4.67 -3.55 6.83
C ILE A 199 -6.11 -3.42 7.31
N GLU A 200 -6.32 -3.22 8.61
CA GLU A 200 -7.68 -3.21 9.16
C GLU A 200 -8.51 -2.02 8.66
N VAL A 201 -7.92 -0.83 8.55
CA VAL A 201 -8.61 0.36 8.04
C VAL A 201 -9.05 0.17 6.58
N PHE A 202 -8.14 -0.29 5.71
CA PHE A 202 -8.47 -0.48 4.29
C PHE A 202 -9.41 -1.66 4.07
N ALA A 203 -9.25 -2.77 4.79
CA ALA A 203 -10.16 -3.93 4.73
C ALA A 203 -11.60 -3.59 5.15
N ASN A 204 -11.78 -2.50 5.89
CA ASN A 204 -13.08 -2.01 6.35
C ASN A 204 -13.55 -0.75 5.62
N ALA A 205 -12.82 -0.26 4.63
CA ALA A 205 -13.21 0.90 3.84
C ALA A 205 -14.41 0.57 2.94
N CYS A 206 -15.27 1.56 2.68
CA CYS A 206 -16.33 1.46 1.67
C CYS A 206 -16.02 2.28 0.40
N GLY A 207 -14.85 2.91 0.36
CA GLY A 207 -14.37 3.67 -0.77
C GLY A 207 -13.02 4.34 -0.46
N VAL A 208 -12.25 4.66 -1.49
CA VAL A 208 -10.94 5.31 -1.35
C VAL A 208 -10.84 6.47 -2.33
N VAL A 209 -10.40 7.62 -1.84
CA VAL A 209 -10.12 8.82 -2.63
C VAL A 209 -8.72 9.27 -2.29
N GLY A 210 -7.90 9.55 -3.29
CA GLY A 210 -6.54 10.04 -3.05
C GLY A 210 -5.97 10.75 -4.27
N ILE A 211 -4.74 11.23 -4.13
CA ILE A 211 -3.94 11.77 -5.23
C ILE A 211 -2.95 10.72 -5.69
N ARG A 212 -2.67 10.65 -7.00
CA ARG A 212 -1.74 9.68 -7.60
C ARG A 212 -0.48 9.58 -6.76
N GLY A 213 -0.19 8.38 -6.28
CA GLY A 213 0.73 8.22 -5.15
C GLY A 213 0.95 6.76 -4.80
N ALA A 214 1.92 6.56 -3.91
CA ALA A 214 2.28 5.23 -3.45
C ALA A 214 1.29 4.71 -2.40
N GLU A 215 0.52 5.59 -1.78
CA GLU A 215 -0.48 5.31 -0.74
C GLU A 215 -1.58 4.37 -1.27
N PHE A 216 -1.83 4.38 -2.57
CA PHE A 216 -2.71 3.44 -3.28
C PHE A 216 -2.22 2.00 -3.29
N ALA A 217 -0.96 1.71 -2.93
CA ALA A 217 -0.52 0.34 -2.71
C ALA A 217 -1.39 -0.36 -1.65
N ASN A 218 -1.90 0.39 -0.66
CA ASN A 218 -2.79 -0.15 0.37
C ASN A 218 -4.18 -0.60 -0.15
N LEU A 219 -4.52 -0.35 -1.42
CA LEU A 219 -5.73 -0.92 -2.03
C LEU A 219 -5.75 -2.44 -1.98
N LEU A 220 -4.58 -3.08 -1.91
CA LEU A 220 -4.47 -4.53 -1.85
C LEU A 220 -5.11 -5.14 -0.59
N TRP A 221 -5.30 -4.34 0.47
CA TRP A 221 -6.02 -4.75 1.68
C TRP A 221 -7.53 -4.52 1.58
N ALA A 222 -7.98 -3.71 0.61
CA ALA A 222 -9.34 -3.25 0.52
C ALA A 222 -10.25 -4.30 -0.16
N PRO A 223 -11.56 -4.30 0.13
CA PRO A 223 -12.48 -5.22 -0.52
C PRO A 223 -12.54 -5.02 -2.04
N ALA A 224 -13.00 -6.06 -2.74
CA ALA A 224 -13.49 -5.92 -4.11
C ALA A 224 -14.73 -5.02 -4.15
N ASP A 225 -15.06 -4.52 -5.34
CA ASP A 225 -16.26 -3.73 -5.66
C ASP A 225 -16.40 -2.39 -4.92
N ILE A 226 -15.34 -1.92 -4.23
CA ILE A 226 -15.36 -0.57 -3.66
C ILE A 226 -15.05 0.48 -4.74
N PRO A 227 -15.71 1.65 -4.68
CA PRO A 227 -15.33 2.81 -5.50
C PRO A 227 -13.96 3.36 -5.07
N VAL A 228 -13.10 3.60 -6.06
CA VAL A 228 -11.76 4.14 -5.91
C VAL A 228 -11.59 5.31 -6.86
N TYR A 229 -11.36 6.50 -6.31
CA TYR A 229 -11.09 7.70 -7.09
C TYR A 229 -9.65 8.17 -6.88
N MET A 230 -8.91 8.32 -7.97
CA MET A 230 -7.56 8.87 -7.96
C MET A 230 -7.49 10.19 -8.72
N LEU A 231 -7.05 11.24 -8.04
CA LEU A 231 -6.73 12.52 -8.65
C LEU A 231 -5.32 12.51 -9.21
N THR A 232 -5.15 12.84 -10.49
CA THR A 232 -3.83 12.94 -11.13
C THR A 232 -3.53 14.37 -11.53
N PRO A 233 -2.49 14.98 -10.93
CA PRO A 233 -2.00 16.28 -11.36
C PRO A 233 -1.38 16.16 -12.76
N VAL A 234 -1.92 16.90 -13.71
CA VAL A 234 -1.42 17.02 -15.08
C VAL A 234 -0.27 18.01 -15.08
N GLY A 235 0.92 17.53 -15.42
CA GLY A 235 2.12 18.33 -15.62
C GLY A 235 2.78 18.03 -16.97
N PRO A 236 3.90 18.69 -17.30
CA PRO A 236 4.59 18.56 -18.59
C PRO A 236 5.13 17.16 -18.87
N ARG A 237 5.26 16.31 -17.83
CA ARG A 237 5.48 14.88 -17.96
C ARG A 237 4.29 14.17 -17.34
N GLN A 238 3.27 13.84 -18.14
CA GLN A 238 2.21 12.96 -17.67
C GLN A 238 2.82 11.58 -17.42
N PRO A 239 2.65 11.01 -16.22
CA PRO A 239 3.08 9.66 -15.97
C PRO A 239 2.17 8.72 -16.76
N THR A 240 2.72 8.12 -17.83
CA THR A 240 2.06 7.13 -18.69
C THR A 240 1.79 5.81 -17.96
N ALA A 241 2.48 5.58 -16.85
CA ALA A 241 2.33 4.37 -16.05
C ALA A 241 0.94 4.29 -15.39
N THR A 242 0.31 3.12 -15.57
CA THR A 242 -1.05 2.78 -15.15
C THR A 242 -1.10 1.91 -13.89
N TYR A 243 -0.03 1.94 -13.09
CA TYR A 243 0.18 1.20 -11.84
C TYR A 243 -1.11 0.97 -11.03
N GLN A 244 -1.78 2.05 -10.61
CA GLN A 244 -2.96 2.00 -9.74
C GLN A 244 -4.20 1.45 -10.46
N ALA A 245 -4.37 1.74 -11.75
CA ALA A 245 -5.48 1.24 -12.55
C ALA A 245 -5.35 -0.27 -12.78
N CYS A 246 -4.14 -0.77 -13.05
CA CYS A 246 -3.88 -2.20 -13.19
C CYS A 246 -4.13 -2.95 -11.87
N LEU A 247 -3.60 -2.42 -10.76
CA LEU A 247 -3.85 -2.98 -9.42
C LEU A 247 -5.35 -3.04 -9.12
N SER A 248 -6.07 -1.93 -9.31
CA SER A 248 -7.51 -1.87 -9.03
C SER A 248 -8.30 -2.86 -9.88
N ARG A 249 -7.94 -3.02 -11.16
CA ARG A 249 -8.56 -4.03 -12.05
C ARG A 249 -8.30 -5.45 -11.54
N CYS A 250 -7.06 -5.76 -11.16
CA CYS A 250 -6.69 -7.03 -10.56
C CYS A 250 -7.51 -7.31 -9.30
N LEU A 251 -7.74 -6.30 -8.47
CA LEU A 251 -8.52 -6.39 -7.24
C LEU A 251 -10.04 -6.27 -7.43
N GLN A 252 -10.52 -6.13 -8.67
CA GLN A 252 -11.94 -5.93 -9.02
C GLN A 252 -12.56 -4.72 -8.31
N GLN A 253 -11.85 -3.60 -8.29
CA GLN A 253 -12.30 -2.34 -7.70
C GLN A 253 -12.83 -1.39 -8.79
N ASP A 254 -13.84 -0.57 -8.45
CA ASP A 254 -14.44 0.41 -9.36
C ASP A 254 -13.57 1.67 -9.40
N PHE A 255 -12.55 1.64 -10.25
CA PHE A 255 -11.52 2.67 -10.32
C PHE A 255 -11.84 3.76 -11.34
N VAL A 256 -11.79 5.01 -10.89
CA VAL A 256 -11.87 6.21 -11.72
C VAL A 256 -10.65 7.08 -11.47
N GLU A 257 -10.08 7.61 -12.56
CA GLU A 257 -9.01 8.60 -12.52
C GLU A 257 -9.54 9.95 -12.99
N GLY A 258 -9.48 10.94 -12.10
CA GLY A 258 -9.73 12.34 -12.42
C GLY A 258 -8.43 13.10 -12.63
N PHE A 259 -8.49 14.24 -13.31
CA PHE A 259 -7.32 15.02 -13.67
C PHE A 259 -7.45 16.46 -13.17
N CYS A 260 -6.37 17.01 -12.64
CA CYS A 260 -6.33 18.41 -12.19
C CYS A 260 -5.07 19.11 -12.69
N GLN A 261 -5.06 20.43 -12.65
CA GLN A 261 -3.82 21.18 -12.88
C GLN A 261 -2.80 20.88 -11.77
N ALA A 262 -1.51 20.79 -12.15
CA ALA A 262 -0.41 20.42 -11.24
C ALA A 262 -0.34 21.30 -9.98
N GLU A 263 -0.68 22.58 -10.11
CA GLU A 263 -0.60 23.55 -9.02
C GLU A 263 -1.84 23.51 -8.11
N ALA A 264 -3.00 23.19 -8.67
CA ALA A 264 -4.27 23.17 -7.96
C ALA A 264 -4.35 21.98 -7.00
N GLN A 265 -4.21 20.75 -7.54
CA GLN A 265 -4.36 19.50 -6.77
C GLN A 265 -5.63 19.51 -5.89
N VAL A 266 -6.73 19.95 -6.51
CA VAL A 266 -8.06 20.11 -5.90
C VAL A 266 -8.94 18.97 -6.37
N LEU A 267 -9.65 18.33 -5.44
CA LEU A 267 -10.71 17.39 -5.76
C LEU A 267 -11.97 18.12 -6.22
N ASP A 268 -12.53 17.71 -7.35
CA ASP A 268 -13.83 18.16 -7.84
C ASP A 268 -14.96 17.42 -7.11
N LEU A 269 -15.86 18.17 -6.49
CA LEU A 269 -16.94 17.59 -5.69
C LEU A 269 -18.00 16.90 -6.55
N ASP A 270 -18.27 17.41 -7.75
CA ASP A 270 -19.30 16.88 -8.65
C ASP A 270 -18.87 15.52 -9.20
N GLU A 271 -17.58 15.38 -9.55
CA GLU A 271 -17.00 14.10 -9.96
C GLU A 271 -17.07 13.06 -8.83
N LEU A 272 -16.69 13.45 -7.61
CA LEU A 272 -16.76 12.57 -6.44
C LEU A 272 -18.21 12.18 -6.14
N GLU A 273 -19.15 13.11 -6.14
CA GLU A 273 -20.55 12.79 -5.90
C GLU A 273 -21.09 11.81 -6.95
N SER A 274 -20.79 12.04 -8.23
CA SER A 274 -21.23 11.18 -9.33
C SER A 274 -20.69 9.75 -9.19
N HIS A 275 -19.42 9.60 -8.83
CA HIS A 275 -18.79 8.28 -8.67
C HIS A 275 -19.30 7.55 -7.41
N PHE A 276 -19.39 8.24 -6.28
CA PHE A 276 -19.79 7.63 -5.00
C PHE A 276 -21.31 7.56 -4.78
N LYS A 277 -22.14 8.04 -5.72
CA LYS A 277 -23.62 8.07 -5.59
C LYS A 277 -24.24 6.73 -5.19
N CYS A 278 -23.63 5.61 -5.58
CA CYS A 278 -24.11 4.27 -5.26
C CYS A 278 -24.15 4.00 -3.73
N LEU A 279 -23.30 4.68 -2.95
CA LEU A 279 -23.23 4.55 -1.49
C LEU A 279 -24.33 5.34 -0.75
N LYS A 280 -25.09 6.19 -1.46
CA LYS A 280 -26.30 6.85 -0.92
C LYS A 280 -27.50 5.91 -0.86
N SER A 281 -27.52 4.83 -1.65
CA SER A 281 -28.65 3.89 -1.68
C SER A 281 -28.76 3.10 -0.36
N PRO A 282 -29.88 3.21 0.39
CA PRO A 282 -30.09 2.46 1.63
C PRO A 282 -29.99 0.95 1.43
N TRP A 283 -30.50 0.45 0.30
CA TRP A 283 -30.46 -0.97 -0.05
C TRP A 283 -29.04 -1.50 -0.26
N ARG A 284 -28.15 -0.71 -0.87
CA ARG A 284 -26.74 -1.09 -1.00
C ARG A 284 -26.02 -1.12 0.34
N ARG A 285 -26.37 -0.24 1.30
CA ARG A 285 -25.84 -0.34 2.67
C ARG A 285 -26.29 -1.62 3.37
N VAL A 286 -27.56 -2.00 3.21
CA VAL A 286 -28.09 -3.26 3.75
C VAL A 286 -27.40 -4.47 3.12
N LEU A 287 -27.28 -4.51 1.78
CA LEU A 287 -26.60 -5.59 1.06
C LEU A 287 -25.12 -5.68 1.42
N TRP A 288 -24.43 -4.55 1.57
CA TRP A 288 -23.03 -4.50 2.00
C TRP A 288 -22.85 -5.06 3.42
N ASN A 289 -23.72 -4.66 4.34
CA ASN A 289 -23.71 -5.19 5.71
C ASN A 289 -23.99 -6.71 5.73
N PHE A 290 -24.90 -7.19 4.86
CA PHE A 290 -25.22 -8.60 4.74
C PHE A 290 -24.07 -9.41 4.13
N TYR A 291 -23.45 -8.91 3.04
CA TYR A 291 -22.27 -9.53 2.42
C TYR A 291 -21.12 -9.67 3.41
N ARG A 292 -20.90 -8.65 4.26
CA ARG A 292 -19.91 -8.73 5.35
C ARG A 292 -20.26 -9.79 6.39
N PHE A 293 -21.51 -9.89 6.81
CA PHE A 293 -21.94 -10.90 7.79
C PHE A 293 -21.62 -12.32 7.31
N LEU A 294 -21.81 -12.57 6.01
CA LEU A 294 -21.48 -13.86 5.39
C LEU A 294 -19.97 -14.12 5.28
N ARG A 295 -19.14 -13.09 5.12
CA ARG A 295 -17.67 -13.24 5.06
C ARG A 295 -17.03 -13.46 6.45
N VAL A 296 -17.57 -12.84 7.50
CA VAL A 296 -17.05 -13.02 8.87
C VAL A 296 -17.27 -14.45 9.39
N GLY A 297 -18.24 -15.20 8.84
CA GLY A 297 -18.50 -16.60 9.20
C GLY A 297 -17.68 -17.65 8.45
N ARG A 298 -16.66 -17.26 7.66
CA ARG A 298 -15.80 -18.19 6.88
C ARG A 298 -14.30 -18.05 7.19
N VAL A 299 -13.94 -17.42 8.31
CA VAL A 299 -12.58 -17.43 8.85
C VAL A 299 -12.51 -18.45 9.97
#